data_AF-A0A965I3K4-F1
#
_entry.id   AF-A0A965I3K4-F1
#
_cell.length_a   1.000
_cell.length_b   1.000
_cell.length_c   1.000
_cell.angle_alpha   90.00
_cell.angle_beta   90.00
_cell.angle_gamma   90.00
#
_symmetry.space_group_name_H-M   'P 1'
#
loop_
_entity.id
_entity.type
_entity.pdbx_description
1 polymer ?
#
loop_
_entity_poly.entity_id
_entity_poly.type
_entity_poly.pdbx_seq_one_letter_code
_entity_poly.pdbx_strand_id
1 'polypeptide(L)'
;MKKAYKRGGRRPGAGRKRKWDCWFRLKVGQDCEKLFRKAIETKFAEEQRILLTEQSGLSKELPKAQDVEVELRSGWLEQEDGGDQYLWDVAAEIEQLNIVYKNQNLENRVFSLPVRPRRGTRKAIIEQIAIKYSLTENQVDNFWQAYRRFEKSIGI
;
A
#
# COMPACT_ATOMS: atom_id res chain seq x y z
N MET A 1 40.95 -39.37 21.57
CA MET A 1 39.64 -38.85 22.02
C MET A 1 39.72 -37.33 22.15
N LYS A 2 38.94 -36.56 21.38
CA LYS A 2 38.95 -35.08 21.47
C LYS A 2 38.14 -34.63 22.69
N LYS A 3 38.76 -33.89 23.62
CA LYS A 3 38.07 -33.30 24.78
C LYS A 3 37.06 -32.25 24.31
N ALA A 4 35.79 -32.42 24.64
CA ALA A 4 34.76 -31.41 24.41
C ALA A 4 34.98 -30.24 25.38
N TYR A 5 35.35 -29.07 24.86
CA TYR A 5 35.43 -27.85 25.65
C TYR A 5 34.01 -27.44 26.09
N LYS A 6 33.69 -27.64 27.38
CA LYS A 6 32.50 -27.05 28.00
C LYS A 6 32.64 -25.52 27.92
N ARG A 7 31.84 -24.88 27.05
CA ARG A 7 31.75 -23.42 26.94
C ARG A 7 31.24 -22.85 28.26
N GLY A 8 32.15 -22.46 29.15
CA GLY A 8 31.82 -21.72 30.36
C GLY A 8 31.20 -20.37 29.99
N GLY A 9 30.02 -20.06 30.51
CA GLY A 9 29.45 -18.72 30.36
C GLY A 9 27.93 -18.62 30.44
N ARG A 10 27.19 -19.71 30.22
CA ARG A 10 25.73 -19.69 30.33
C ARG A 10 25.30 -20.09 31.74
N ARG A 11 25.12 -19.10 32.63
CA ARG A 11 24.46 -19.28 33.93
C ARG A 11 23.02 -18.75 33.83
N PRO A 12 22.03 -19.34 34.53
CA PRO A 12 20.71 -18.74 34.68
C PRO A 12 20.85 -17.31 35.20
N GLY A 13 20.28 -16.33 34.48
CA GLY A 13 20.42 -14.91 34.83
C GLY A 13 21.69 -14.20 34.33
N ALA A 14 22.60 -14.89 33.63
CA ALA A 14 23.73 -14.24 32.96
C ALA A 14 23.27 -13.51 31.69
N GLY A 15 23.49 -12.19 31.64
CA GLY A 15 23.19 -11.33 30.50
C GLY A 15 22.58 -10.00 30.91
N ARG A 16 22.60 -9.02 29.99
CA ARG A 16 21.93 -7.73 30.20
C ARG A 16 20.42 -7.95 30.23
N LYS A 17 19.76 -7.56 31.33
CA LYS A 17 18.29 -7.55 31.40
C LYS A 17 17.74 -6.70 30.25
N ARG A 18 16.72 -7.24 29.56
CA ARG A 18 16.06 -6.51 28.48
C ARG A 18 15.33 -5.31 29.09
N LYS A 19 15.59 -4.11 28.57
CA LYS A 19 14.97 -2.87 29.05
C LYS A 19 13.47 -2.82 28.74
N TRP A 20 13.04 -3.45 27.64
CA TRP A 20 11.65 -3.48 27.20
C TRP A 20 11.17 -4.90 27.00
N ASP A 21 9.92 -5.12 27.36
CA ASP A 21 9.22 -6.38 27.13
C ASP A 21 8.98 -6.63 25.63
N CYS A 22 8.84 -7.90 25.26
CA CYS A 22 8.57 -8.33 23.89
C CYS A 22 7.32 -7.67 23.32
N TRP A 23 6.21 -7.69 24.08
CA TRP A 23 4.92 -7.18 23.62
C TRP A 23 4.94 -5.68 23.43
N PHE A 24 5.63 -4.96 24.31
CA PHE A 24 5.80 -3.51 24.16
C PHE A 24 6.50 -3.17 22.85
N ARG A 25 7.57 -3.89 22.50
CA ARG A 25 8.31 -3.66 21.24
C ARG A 25 7.44 -3.94 20.02
N LEU A 26 6.67 -5.03 20.04
CA LEU A 26 5.75 -5.37 18.96
C LEU A 26 4.64 -4.34 18.83
N LYS A 27 4.06 -3.87 19.94
CA LYS A 27 3.04 -2.82 19.94
C LYS A 27 3.53 -1.52 19.30
N VAL A 28 4.73 -1.06 19.67
CA VAL A 28 5.32 0.14 19.07
C VAL A 28 5.56 -0.05 17.58
N GLY A 29 6.10 -1.20 17.17
CA GLY A 29 6.32 -1.50 15.75
C GLY A 29 5.03 -1.63 14.95
N GLN A 30 3.97 -2.18 15.54
CA GLN A 30 2.64 -2.26 14.94
C GLN A 30 2.05 -0.87 14.71
N ASP A 31 2.18 0.04 15.69
CA ASP A 31 1.73 1.43 15.54
C ASP A 31 2.45 2.14 14.38
N CYS A 32 3.75 1.92 14.21
CA CYS A 32 4.48 2.42 13.04
C CYS A 32 3.92 1.85 11.74
N GLU A 33 3.67 0.54 11.68
CA GLU A 33 3.18 -0.12 10.47
C GLU A 33 1.77 0.35 10.10
N LYS A 34 0.89 0.58 11.08
CA LYS A 34 -0.45 1.15 10.86
C LYS A 34 -0.39 2.52 10.18
N LEU A 35 0.47 3.40 10.67
CA LEU A 35 0.67 4.73 10.07
C LEU A 35 1.24 4.62 8.66
N PHE A 36 2.14 3.67 8.42
CA PHE A 36 2.73 3.45 7.11
C PHE A 36 1.72 2.90 6.10
N ARG A 37 0.89 1.93 6.49
CA ARG A 37 -0.21 1.41 5.66
C ARG A 37 -1.21 2.51 5.31
N LYS A 38 -1.60 3.34 6.29
CA LYS A 38 -2.46 4.50 6.02
C LYS A 38 -1.83 5.48 5.02
N ALA A 39 -0.52 5.70 5.09
CA ALA A 39 0.17 6.55 4.13
C ALA A 39 0.21 5.94 2.71
N ILE A 40 0.31 4.61 2.60
CA ILE A 40 0.18 3.88 1.33
C ILE A 40 -1.24 4.05 0.78
N GLU A 41 -2.26 3.79 1.59
CA GLU A 41 -3.68 3.94 1.19
C GLU A 41 -3.99 5.37 0.73
N THR A 42 -3.49 6.37 1.45
CA THR A 42 -3.66 7.79 1.06
C THR A 42 -3.00 8.06 -0.29
N LYS A 43 -1.78 7.55 -0.52
CA LYS A 43 -1.12 7.69 -1.82
C LYS A 43 -1.84 6.96 -2.93
N PHE A 44 -2.37 5.77 -2.65
CA PHE A 44 -3.15 5.04 -3.64
C PHE A 44 -4.39 5.84 -4.06
N ALA A 45 -5.12 6.41 -3.10
CA ALA A 45 -6.29 7.23 -3.39
C ALA A 45 -5.94 8.50 -4.18
N GLU A 46 -4.79 9.13 -3.89
CA GLU A 46 -4.28 10.28 -4.67
C GLU A 46 -3.97 9.87 -6.12
N GLU A 47 -3.20 8.81 -6.33
CA GLU A 47 -2.85 8.33 -7.69
C GLU A 47 -4.10 7.86 -8.45
N GLN A 48 -5.05 7.20 -7.78
CA GLN A 48 -6.31 6.78 -8.37
C GLN A 48 -7.13 7.99 -8.82
N ARG A 49 -7.17 9.06 -8.01
CA ARG A 49 -7.83 10.31 -8.40
C ARG A 49 -7.16 10.92 -9.62
N ILE A 50 -5.83 11.06 -9.61
CA ILE A 50 -5.08 11.61 -10.74
C ILE A 50 -5.37 10.81 -12.02
N LEU A 51 -5.34 9.48 -11.95
CA LEU A 51 -5.66 8.61 -13.09
C LEU A 51 -7.08 8.89 -13.62
N LEU A 52 -8.08 8.93 -12.74
CA LEU A 52 -9.49 9.01 -13.13
C LEU A 52 -9.96 10.40 -13.53
N THR A 53 -9.33 11.47 -13.01
CA THR A 53 -9.80 12.85 -13.23
C THR A 53 -8.86 13.72 -14.07
N GLU A 54 -7.55 13.50 -13.96
CA GLU A 54 -6.56 14.34 -14.63
C GLU A 54 -5.99 13.67 -15.89
N GLN A 55 -5.78 12.36 -15.84
CA GLN A 55 -5.17 11.60 -16.93
C GLN A 55 -6.17 10.91 -17.85
N SER A 56 -7.43 10.79 -17.44
CA SER A 56 -8.49 10.21 -18.26
C SER A 56 -9.80 10.97 -18.14
N GLY A 57 -10.61 10.90 -19.19
CA GLY A 57 -12.00 11.34 -19.22
C GLY A 57 -12.97 10.35 -18.57
N LEU A 58 -12.50 9.19 -18.08
CA LEU A 58 -13.34 8.08 -17.61
C LEU A 58 -14.32 8.49 -16.50
N SER A 59 -13.95 9.45 -15.63
CA SER A 59 -14.88 9.95 -14.60
C SER A 59 -16.10 10.67 -15.18
N LYS A 60 -16.01 11.21 -16.41
CA LYS A 60 -17.11 11.87 -17.11
C LYS A 60 -17.96 10.88 -17.91
N GLU A 61 -17.35 9.81 -18.38
CA GLU A 61 -18.03 8.77 -19.16
C GLU A 61 -18.86 7.85 -18.27
N LEU A 62 -18.35 7.45 -17.10
CA LEU A 62 -19.04 6.51 -16.20
C LEU A 62 -20.48 6.92 -15.80
N PRO A 63 -20.77 8.19 -15.46
CA PRO A 63 -22.14 8.62 -15.17
C PRO A 63 -23.10 8.39 -16.33
N LYS A 64 -22.67 8.58 -17.58
CA LYS A 64 -23.54 8.41 -18.76
C LYS A 64 -24.16 7.01 -18.81
N ALA A 65 -23.37 5.97 -18.50
CA ALA A 65 -23.86 4.59 -18.45
C ALA A 65 -24.62 4.28 -17.14
N GLN A 66 -24.30 4.96 -16.05
CA GLN A 66 -24.97 4.75 -14.75
C GLN A 66 -26.37 5.38 -14.71
N ASP A 67 -26.57 6.50 -15.39
CA ASP A 67 -27.84 7.23 -15.47
C ASP A 67 -28.90 6.47 -16.28
N VAL A 68 -28.48 5.53 -17.15
CA VAL A 68 -29.40 4.66 -17.88
C VAL A 68 -29.95 3.59 -16.93
N GLU A 69 -31.28 3.55 -16.81
CA GLU A 69 -31.99 2.51 -16.07
C GLU A 69 -31.60 1.11 -16.57
N VAL A 70 -31.40 0.19 -15.62
CA VAL A 70 -30.85 -1.15 -15.92
C VAL A 70 -31.66 -1.88 -16.99
N GLU A 71 -32.98 -1.73 -16.99
CA GLU A 71 -33.90 -2.34 -17.95
C GLU A 71 -33.73 -1.83 -19.38
N LEU A 72 -33.28 -0.58 -19.53
CA LEU A 72 -33.11 0.09 -20.83
C LEU A 72 -31.68 -0.03 -21.39
N ARG A 73 -30.72 -0.52 -20.59
CA ARG A 73 -29.30 -0.56 -20.98
C ARG A 73 -29.01 -1.39 -22.22
N SER A 74 -29.70 -2.52 -22.42
CA SER A 74 -29.48 -3.36 -23.61
C SER A 74 -29.85 -2.62 -24.89
N GLY A 75 -30.99 -1.93 -24.90
CA GLY A 75 -31.41 -1.12 -26.05
C GLY A 75 -30.53 0.11 -26.25
N TRP A 76 -30.05 0.73 -25.16
CA TRP A 76 -29.11 1.84 -25.23
C TRP A 76 -27.75 1.45 -25.83
N LEU A 77 -27.25 0.24 -25.54
CA LEU A 77 -25.99 -0.28 -26.10
C LEU A 77 -26.04 -0.47 -27.63
N GLU A 78 -27.22 -0.67 -28.19
CA GLU A 78 -27.42 -0.84 -29.63
C GLU A 78 -27.62 0.51 -30.37
N GLN A 79 -27.77 1.61 -29.65
CA GLN A 79 -27.90 2.95 -30.24
C GLN A 79 -26.53 3.52 -30.61
N GLU A 80 -26.38 3.90 -31.87
CA GLU A 80 -25.16 4.53 -32.43
C GLU A 80 -24.79 5.79 -31.64
N ASP A 81 -25.76 6.70 -31.44
CA ASP A 81 -25.58 7.94 -30.67
C ASP A 81 -25.59 7.75 -29.13
N GLY A 82 -25.70 6.51 -28.66
CA GLY A 82 -25.86 6.15 -27.26
C GLY A 82 -24.69 5.33 -26.74
N GLY A 83 -24.95 4.04 -26.54
CA GLY A 83 -23.98 3.14 -25.93
C GLY A 83 -22.80 2.79 -26.84
N ASP A 84 -22.96 2.82 -28.16
CA ASP A 84 -21.85 2.57 -29.09
C ASP A 84 -20.80 3.69 -29.01
N GLN A 85 -21.24 4.96 -29.06
CA GLN A 85 -20.36 6.11 -28.84
C GLN A 85 -19.68 6.06 -27.47
N TYR A 86 -20.41 5.70 -26.40
CA TYR A 86 -19.82 5.54 -25.07
C TYR A 86 -18.72 4.47 -25.05
N LEU A 87 -18.96 3.32 -25.67
CA LEU A 87 -17.96 2.24 -25.73
C LEU A 87 -16.72 2.68 -26.51
N TRP A 88 -16.90 3.43 -27.58
CA TRP A 88 -15.82 4.01 -28.36
C TRP A 88 -14.99 5.01 -27.55
N ASP A 89 -15.66 5.95 -26.86
CA ASP A 89 -15.01 6.94 -25.98
C ASP A 89 -14.19 6.25 -24.87
N VAL A 90 -14.78 5.24 -24.21
CA VAL A 90 -14.10 4.47 -23.17
C VAL A 90 -12.92 3.67 -23.72
N ALA A 91 -13.06 3.08 -24.91
CA ALA A 91 -11.99 2.32 -25.55
C ALA A 91 -10.80 3.22 -25.91
N ALA A 92 -11.05 4.39 -26.47
CA ALA A 92 -10.02 5.38 -26.81
C ALA A 92 -9.26 5.85 -25.56
N GLU A 93 -9.95 6.11 -24.45
CA GLU A 93 -9.33 6.47 -23.17
C GLU A 93 -8.47 5.33 -22.61
N ILE A 94 -8.95 4.07 -22.68
CA ILE A 94 -8.19 2.89 -22.23
C ILE A 94 -6.92 2.70 -23.06
N GLU A 95 -7.02 2.84 -24.38
CA GLU A 95 -5.86 2.75 -25.28
C GLU A 95 -4.82 3.82 -24.92
N GLN A 96 -5.25 5.07 -24.76
CA GLN A 96 -4.37 6.17 -24.40
C GLN A 96 -3.69 5.95 -23.05
N LEU A 97 -4.42 5.46 -22.05
CA LEU A 97 -3.84 5.07 -20.76
C LEU A 97 -2.82 3.95 -20.92
N ASN A 98 -3.08 2.93 -21.73
CA ASN A 98 -2.13 1.84 -21.95
C ASN A 98 -0.84 2.31 -22.62
N ILE A 99 -0.90 3.32 -23.50
CA ILE A 99 0.28 3.99 -24.07
C ILE A 99 1.08 4.71 -22.97
N VAL A 100 0.41 5.51 -22.14
CA VAL A 100 1.05 6.29 -21.06
C VAL A 100 1.74 5.36 -20.05
N TYR A 101 1.07 4.27 -19.68
CA TYR A 101 1.58 3.28 -18.72
C TYR A 101 2.46 2.20 -19.36
N LYS A 102 2.74 2.31 -20.66
CA LYS A 102 3.63 1.39 -21.42
C LYS A 102 3.21 -0.08 -21.30
N ASN A 103 1.90 -0.33 -21.27
CA ASN A 103 1.36 -1.69 -21.29
C ASN A 103 1.49 -2.26 -22.70
N GLN A 104 1.92 -3.52 -22.82
CA GLN A 104 2.07 -4.18 -24.11
C GLN A 104 0.73 -4.49 -24.78
N ASN A 105 -0.31 -4.71 -23.97
CA ASN A 105 -1.68 -4.89 -24.44
C ASN A 105 -2.44 -3.57 -24.29
N LEU A 106 -2.88 -3.00 -25.42
CA LEU A 106 -3.63 -1.75 -25.48
C LEU A 106 -5.10 -1.88 -25.02
N GLU A 107 -5.61 -3.11 -24.93
CA GLU A 107 -6.93 -3.42 -24.39
C GLU A 107 -6.91 -3.73 -22.88
N ASN A 108 -5.75 -3.62 -22.23
CA ASN A 108 -5.62 -3.93 -20.82
C ASN A 108 -6.47 -2.96 -19.98
N ARG A 109 -7.39 -3.52 -19.18
CA ARG A 109 -8.28 -2.76 -18.29
C ARG A 109 -7.78 -2.70 -16.85
N VAL A 110 -6.65 -3.36 -16.55
CA VAL A 110 -6.10 -3.44 -15.19
C VAL A 110 -4.79 -2.68 -15.11
N PHE A 111 -4.77 -1.60 -14.34
CA PHE A 111 -3.61 -0.73 -14.18
C PHE A 111 -2.96 -0.89 -12.80
N SER A 112 -1.63 -0.98 -12.78
CA SER A 112 -0.86 -0.98 -11.54
C SER A 112 -0.38 0.43 -11.21
N LEU A 113 -0.90 1.00 -10.13
CA LEU A 113 -0.51 2.33 -9.69
C LEU A 113 0.75 2.26 -8.81
N PRO A 114 1.75 3.15 -9.01
CA PRO A 114 2.95 3.18 -8.21
C PRO A 114 2.67 3.75 -6.80
N VAL A 115 2.26 2.90 -5.86
CA VAL A 115 1.89 3.32 -4.50
C VAL A 115 3.11 3.49 -3.58
N ARG A 116 3.97 4.44 -3.89
CA ARG A 116 5.13 4.75 -3.04
C ARG A 116 4.80 5.94 -2.14
N PRO A 117 4.79 5.75 -0.79
CA PRO A 117 4.71 6.87 0.14
C PRO A 117 5.76 7.92 -0.16
N ARG A 118 5.43 9.19 0.10
CA ARG A 118 6.34 10.32 -0.13
C ARG A 118 7.67 10.08 0.58
N ARG A 119 8.78 10.48 -0.07
CA ARG A 119 10.10 10.41 0.56
C ARG A 119 10.07 11.13 1.91
N GLY A 120 10.56 10.46 2.95
CA GLY A 120 10.56 10.99 4.32
C GLY A 120 9.38 10.53 5.19
N THR A 121 8.34 9.90 4.63
CA THR A 121 7.21 9.39 5.43
C THR A 121 7.66 8.43 6.54
N ARG A 122 8.60 7.53 6.25
CA ARG A 122 9.16 6.62 7.27
C ARG A 122 9.77 7.41 8.44
N LYS A 123 10.54 8.46 8.14
CA LYS A 123 11.21 9.28 9.14
C LYS A 123 10.19 10.03 10.01
N ALA A 124 9.19 10.64 9.38
CA ALA A 124 8.11 11.33 10.08
C ALA A 124 7.33 10.39 11.02
N ILE A 125 7.05 9.16 10.59
CA ILE A 125 6.40 8.14 11.43
C ILE A 125 7.27 7.79 12.64
N ILE A 126 8.57 7.59 12.42
CA ILE A 126 9.53 7.29 13.50
C ILE A 126 9.58 8.44 14.51
N GLU A 127 9.71 9.67 14.05
CA GLU A 127 9.72 10.88 14.89
C GLU A 127 8.41 11.00 15.69
N GLN A 128 7.26 10.81 15.05
CA GLN A 128 5.95 10.86 15.70
C GLN A 128 5.81 9.80 16.81
N ILE A 129 6.22 8.56 16.53
CA ILE A 129 6.11 7.45 17.49
C ILE A 129 7.16 7.57 18.59
N ALA A 130 8.34 8.12 18.30
CA ALA A 130 9.37 8.42 19.28
C ALA A 130 8.85 9.39 20.35
N ILE A 131 8.17 10.46 19.92
CA ILE A 131 7.50 11.41 20.82
C ILE A 131 6.42 10.71 21.64
N LYS A 132 5.52 9.96 20.98
CA LYS A 132 4.37 9.27 21.63
C LYS A 132 4.79 8.35 22.78
N TYR A 133 5.91 7.64 22.62
CA TYR A 133 6.37 6.65 23.61
C TYR A 133 7.59 7.10 24.43
N SER A 134 8.03 8.36 24.26
CA SER A 134 9.25 8.90 24.87
C SER A 134 10.48 8.00 24.62
N LEU A 135 10.62 7.53 23.39
CA LEU A 135 11.72 6.70 22.91
C LEU A 135 12.64 7.51 22.00
N THR A 136 13.85 7.02 21.76
CA THR A 136 14.69 7.59 20.69
C THR A 136 14.26 7.06 19.33
N GLU A 137 14.46 7.84 18.26
CA GLU A 137 14.15 7.42 16.88
C GLU A 137 14.79 6.07 16.53
N ASN A 138 16.04 5.86 16.92
CA ASN A 138 16.75 4.59 16.72
C ASN A 138 16.07 3.42 17.45
N GLN A 139 15.50 3.63 18.64
CA GLN A 139 14.76 2.58 19.35
C GLN A 139 13.47 2.23 18.62
N VAL A 140 12.75 3.24 18.15
CA VAL A 140 11.51 3.06 17.38
C VAL A 140 11.79 2.32 16.06
N ASP A 141 12.82 2.72 15.31
CA ASP A 141 13.19 2.03 14.07
C ASP A 141 13.52 0.55 14.33
N ASN A 142 14.27 0.26 15.40
CA ASN A 142 14.58 -1.11 15.80
C ASN A 142 13.32 -1.91 16.20
N PHE A 143 12.34 -1.29 16.84
CA PHE A 143 11.08 -1.94 17.22
C PHE A 143 10.21 -2.19 16.00
N TRP A 144 10.18 -1.24 15.07
CA TRP A 144 9.48 -1.40 13.80
C TRP A 144 10.08 -2.51 12.95
N GLN A 145 11.41 -2.57 12.83
CA GLN A 145 12.09 -3.69 12.17
C GLN A 145 11.80 -5.03 12.86
N ALA A 146 11.77 -5.06 14.20
CA ALA A 146 11.44 -6.28 14.94
C ALA A 146 10.01 -6.75 14.64
N TYR A 147 9.04 -5.82 14.58
CA TYR A 147 7.66 -6.12 14.20
C TYR A 147 7.57 -6.66 12.77
N ARG A 148 8.27 -6.07 11.80
CA ARG A 148 8.28 -6.58 10.41
C ARG A 148 8.91 -7.97 10.27
N ARG A 149 9.92 -8.27 11.09
CA ARG A 149 10.49 -9.64 11.14
C ARG A 149 9.50 -10.61 11.77
N PHE A 150 8.74 -10.15 12.76
CA PHE A 150 7.67 -10.93 13.37
C PHE A 150 6.56 -11.24 12.36
N GLU A 151 6.01 -10.25 11.64
CA GLU A 151 5.02 -10.46 10.58
C GLU A 151 5.51 -11.49 9.55
N LYS A 152 6.72 -11.31 9.02
CA LYS A 152 7.34 -12.27 8.10
C LYS A 152 7.45 -13.69 8.67
N SER A 153 7.71 -13.82 9.97
CA SER A 153 7.84 -15.14 10.62
C SER A 153 6.51 -15.88 10.75
N ILE A 154 5.38 -15.16 10.74
CA ILE A 154 4.04 -15.71 10.83
C ILE A 154 3.32 -15.75 9.46
N GLY A 155 4.02 -15.43 8.37
CA GLY A 155 3.48 -15.48 7.01
C GLY A 155 2.53 -14.34 6.65
N ILE A 156 2.63 -13.21 7.35
CA ILE A 156 1.90 -11.96 7.07
C ILE A 156 2.89 -10.92 6.53
#